data_AF-A0A3L7LTU3-F1
#
_entry.id   AF-A0A3L7LTU3-F1
#
_cell.length_a   1.000
_cell.length_b   1.000
_cell.length_c   1.000
_cell.angle_alpha   90.00
_cell.angle_beta   90.00
_cell.angle_gamma   90.00
#
_symmetry.space_group_name_H-M   'P 1'
#
loop_
_entity.id
_entity.type
_entity.pdbx_description
1 polymer ?
#
loop_
_entity_poly.entity_id
_entity_poly.type
_entity_poly.pdbx_seq_one_letter_code
_entity_poly.pdbx_strand_id
1 'polypeptide(L)'
;MVSGGHVELDKLVDHSVKHNSSDLHLCPGRPPIIRVDGLLRLLEAQKLTEGAIADYAQRYLDARHQHHLLARGGQRLRAHFFAAGRVWP
;
A
#
# COMPACT_ATOMS: atom_id res chain seq x y z
N MET A 1 24.68 0.93 -0.95
CA MET A 1 23.66 0.99 0.11
C MET A 1 22.42 0.29 -0.41
N VAL A 2 22.15 -0.93 0.05
CA VAL A 2 21.06 -1.76 -0.47
C VAL A 2 19.72 -1.26 0.09
N SER A 3 18.99 -0.51 -0.73
CA SER A 3 17.63 -0.78 -1.23
C SER A 3 16.72 -1.75 -0.43
N GLY A 4 16.70 -1.69 0.90
CA GLY A 4 15.89 -2.56 1.77
C GLY A 4 14.37 -2.35 1.68
N GLY A 5 13.92 -1.22 1.15
CA GLY A 5 12.49 -0.93 0.99
C GLY A 5 11.78 -1.75 -0.09
N HIS A 6 12.50 -2.14 -1.15
CA HIS A 6 11.90 -2.80 -2.33
C HIS A 6 11.41 -4.21 -2.01
N VAL A 7 12.24 -4.99 -1.33
CA VAL A 7 11.91 -6.36 -0.93
C VAL A 7 10.69 -6.40 -0.01
N GLU A 8 10.46 -5.33 0.76
CA GLU A 8 9.40 -5.32 1.75
C GLU A 8 8.02 -5.04 1.17
N LEU A 9 7.88 -4.11 0.20
CA LEU A 9 6.58 -3.88 -0.43
C LEU A 9 6.17 -5.04 -1.34
N ASP A 10 7.09 -5.64 -2.10
CA ASP A 10 6.78 -6.82 -2.91
C ASP A 10 6.29 -7.99 -2.04
N LYS A 11 6.90 -8.21 -0.86
CA LYS A 11 6.40 -9.19 0.12
C LYS A 11 5.00 -8.88 0.63
N LEU A 12 4.68 -7.60 0.86
CA LEU A 12 3.34 -7.20 1.31
C LEU A 12 2.29 -7.43 0.21
N VAL A 13 2.65 -7.17 -1.05
CA VAL A 13 1.81 -7.49 -2.20
C VAL A 13 1.64 -9.00 -2.32
N ASP A 14 2.71 -9.78 -2.28
CA ASP A 14 2.65 -11.25 -2.30
C ASP A 14 1.81 -11.82 -1.16
N HIS A 15 1.97 -11.28 0.05
CA HIS A 15 1.14 -11.64 1.19
C HIS A 15 -0.33 -11.32 0.93
N SER A 16 -0.65 -10.14 0.39
CA SER A 16 -2.03 -9.79 0.05
C SER A 16 -2.67 -10.78 -0.93
N VAL A 17 -1.91 -11.24 -1.93
CA VAL A 17 -2.34 -12.25 -2.92
C VAL A 17 -2.56 -13.61 -2.26
N LYS A 18 -1.58 -14.10 -1.49
CA LYS A 18 -1.64 -15.41 -0.80
C LYS A 18 -2.82 -15.51 0.16
N HIS A 19 -3.22 -14.39 0.77
CA HIS A 19 -4.32 -14.32 1.72
C HIS A 19 -5.64 -13.86 1.08
N ASN A 20 -5.74 -13.83 -0.26
CA ASN A 20 -6.93 -13.42 -1.02
C ASN A 20 -7.52 -12.09 -0.53
N SER A 21 -6.64 -11.13 -0.24
CA SER A 21 -7.04 -9.82 0.24
C SER A 21 -7.53 -8.95 -0.91
N SER A 22 -8.68 -8.27 -0.73
CA SER A 22 -9.19 -7.34 -1.74
C SER A 22 -8.35 -6.06 -1.84
N ASP A 23 -7.80 -5.60 -0.71
CA ASP A 23 -7.07 -4.33 -0.60
C ASP A 23 -5.92 -4.44 0.40
N LEU A 24 -4.78 -3.88 0.01
CA LEU A 24 -3.65 -3.59 0.89
C LEU A 24 -3.62 -2.10 1.19
N HIS A 25 -3.70 -1.73 2.47
CA HIS A 25 -3.66 -0.36 2.94
C HIS A 25 -2.31 -0.07 3.63
N LEU A 26 -1.63 0.96 3.15
CA LEU A 26 -0.34 1.42 3.66
C LEU A 26 -0.51 2.84 4.19
N CYS A 27 -0.27 3.05 5.49
CA CYS A 27 -0.42 4.34 6.14
C CYS A 27 0.77 4.60 7.08
N PRO A 28 1.41 5.78 7.02
CA PRO A 28 2.45 6.14 7.96
C PRO A 28 1.96 6.04 9.42
N GLY A 29 2.84 5.62 10.32
CA GLY A 29 2.54 5.45 11.74
C GLY A 29 1.69 4.22 12.09
N ARG A 30 1.31 3.40 11.10
CA ARG A 30 0.52 2.18 11.28
C ARG A 30 1.21 0.98 10.62
N PRO A 31 1.02 -0.23 11.15
CA PRO A 31 1.32 -1.45 10.41
C PRO A 31 0.49 -1.50 9.11
N PRO A 32 0.94 -2.23 8.07
CA PRO A 32 0.12 -2.56 6.92
C PRO A 32 -1.19 -3.20 7.33
N ILE A 33 -2.28 -2.89 6.62
CA ILE A 33 -3.61 -3.46 6.86
C ILE A 33 -4.06 -4.15 5.58
N ILE A 34 -4.54 -5.39 5.70
CA ILE A 34 -5.20 -6.09 4.60
C ILE A 34 -6.70 -6.14 4.83
N ARG A 35 -7.48 -6.14 3.74
CA ARG A 35 -8.92 -6.43 3.79
C ARG A 35 -9.19 -7.82 3.26
N VAL A 36 -9.75 -8.70 4.09
CA VAL A 36 -10.13 -10.07 3.71
C VAL A 36 -11.58 -10.26 4.08
N ASP A 37 -12.40 -10.68 3.13
CA ASP A 37 -13.86 -10.88 3.30
C ASP A 37 -14.56 -9.66 3.92
N GLY A 38 -14.17 -8.46 3.48
CA GLY A 38 -14.72 -7.19 3.97
C GLY A 38 -14.17 -6.71 5.32
N LEU A 39 -13.37 -7.52 6.03
CA LEU A 39 -12.82 -7.19 7.34
C LEU A 39 -11.39 -6.68 7.26
N LEU A 40 -11.10 -5.58 7.96
CA LEU A 40 -9.74 -5.04 8.08
C LEU A 40 -8.93 -5.82 9.12
N ARG A 41 -7.71 -6.21 8.76
CA ARG A 41 -6.77 -6.91 9.63
C ARG A 41 -5.40 -6.24 9.56
N LEU A 42 -4.86 -5.89 10.72
CA LEU A 42 -3.47 -5.43 10.84
C LEU A 42 -2.54 -6.62 10.59
N LEU A 43 -1.50 -6.41 9.79
CA LEU A 43 -0.41 -7.36 9.66
C LEU A 43 0.54 -7.21 10.85
N GLU A 44 1.12 -8.32 11.29
CA GLU A 44 2.18 -8.35 12.30
C GLU A 44 3.51 -7.87 11.70
N ALA A 45 3.59 -6.56 11.48
CA ALA A 45 4.75 -5.89 10.90
C ALA A 45 4.98 -4.54 11.57
N GLN A 46 6.16 -3.96 11.33
CA GLN A 46 6.49 -2.65 11.87
C GLN A 46 5.59 -1.55 11.28
N LYS A 47 5.44 -0.47 12.05
CA LYS A 47 4.77 0.74 11.56
C LYS A 47 5.53 1.31 10.38
N LEU A 48 4.81 1.64 9.33
CA LEU A 48 5.38 2.28 8.14
C LEU A 48 5.79 3.71 8.49
N THR A 49 6.94 4.14 7.99
CA THR A 49 7.39 5.53 8.11
C THR A 49 6.89 6.36 6.92
N GLU A 50 6.86 7.67 7.06
CA GLU A 50 6.54 8.56 5.93
C GLU A 50 7.53 8.39 4.77
N GLY A 51 8.82 8.24 5.08
CA GLY A 51 9.86 7.97 4.08
C GLY A 51 9.61 6.66 3.31
N ALA A 52 9.25 5.57 3.99
CA ALA A 52 8.94 4.30 3.34
C ALA A 52 7.76 4.44 2.36
N ILE A 53 6.70 5.15 2.75
CA ILE A 53 5.55 5.41 1.87
C ILE A 53 5.94 6.27 0.66
N ALA A 54 6.77 7.30 0.87
CA ALA A 54 7.26 8.14 -0.22
C ALA A 54 8.12 7.33 -1.21
N ASP A 55 8.99 6.45 -0.71
CA ASP A 55 9.81 5.56 -1.53
C ASP A 55 8.93 4.60 -2.35
N TYR A 56 7.88 4.05 -1.73
CA TYR A 56 6.90 3.21 -2.42
C TYR A 56 6.15 3.98 -3.51
N ALA A 57 5.68 5.19 -3.22
CA ALA A 57 4.98 6.02 -4.20
C ALA A 57 5.88 6.37 -5.39
N GLN A 58 7.14 6.75 -5.16
CA GLN A 58 8.12 7.03 -6.22
C GLN A 58 8.43 5.80 -7.08
N ARG A 59 8.31 4.60 -6.51
CA ARG A 59 8.65 3.37 -7.22
C ARG A 59 7.52 2.82 -8.08
N TYR A 60 6.29 2.80 -7.55
CA TYR A 60 5.16 2.11 -8.18
C TYR A 60 4.25 3.02 -9.00
N LEU A 61 4.41 4.34 -8.87
CA LEU A 61 3.66 5.30 -9.68
C LEU A 61 4.51 5.78 -10.84
N ASP A 62 3.90 5.98 -12.00
CA ASP A 62 4.57 6.67 -13.10
C ASP A 62 4.76 8.17 -12.79
N ALA A 63 5.57 8.83 -13.62
CA ALA A 63 5.90 10.25 -13.46
C ALA A 63 4.66 11.16 -13.43
N ARG A 64 3.58 10.81 -14.15
CA ARG A 64 2.35 11.59 -14.17
C ARG A 64 1.64 11.49 -12.82
N HIS A 65 1.53 10.29 -12.26
CA HIS A 65 0.90 10.06 -10.97
C HIS A 65 1.72 10.64 -9.81
N GLN A 66 3.05 10.54 -9.87
CA GLN A 66 3.95 11.19 -8.89
C GLN A 66 3.77 12.71 -8.90
N HIS A 67 3.74 13.33 -10.08
CA HIS A 67 3.52 14.77 -10.20
C HIS A 67 2.17 15.20 -9.61
N HIS A 68 1.09 14.42 -9.84
CA HIS A 68 -0.22 14.69 -9.25
C HIS A 68 -0.25 14.56 -7.72
N LEU A 69 0.55 13.66 -7.15
CA LEU A 69 0.67 13.51 -5.69
C LEU A 69 1.36 14.71 -5.04
N LEU A 70 2.47 15.16 -5.64
CA LEU A 70 3.23 16.32 -5.16
C LEU A 70 2.42 17.61 -5.29
N ALA A 71 1.66 17.77 -6.37
CA ALA A 71 0.90 18.98 -6.65
C ALA A 71 -0.37 19.16 -5.78
N ARG A 72 -0.88 18.08 -5.15
CA ARG A 72 -2.20 18.09 -4.47
C ARG A 72 -2.18 17.81 -2.97
N GLY A 73 -1.01 17.76 -2.32
CA GLY A 73 -0.93 17.68 -0.86
C GLY A 73 -1.35 16.33 -0.26
N GLY A 74 -1.04 15.22 -0.93
CA GLY A 74 -1.28 13.86 -0.46
C GLY A 74 -2.58 13.25 -0.99
N GLN A 75 -2.47 12.14 -1.72
CA GLN A 75 -3.60 11.36 -2.20
C GLN A 75 -3.58 9.97 -1.55
N ARG A 76 -4.75 9.47 -1.20
CA ARG A 76 -4.92 8.08 -0.75
C ARG A 76 -4.61 7.15 -1.92
N LEU A 77 -3.48 6.46 -1.85
CA LEU A 77 -3.14 5.40 -2.79
C LEU A 77 -3.99 4.16 -2.49
N ARG A 78 -4.81 3.76 -3.46
CA ARG A 78 -5.63 2.55 -3.40
C ARG A 78 -5.22 1.64 -4.55
N ALA A 79 -4.41 0.63 -4.24
CA ALA A 79 -4.09 -0.43 -5.19
C ALA A 79 -5.13 -1.56 -5.01
N HIS A 80 -6.02 -1.67 -5.98
CA HIS A 80 -6.98 -2.77 -6.06
C HIS A 80 -6.34 -3.93 -6.82
N PHE A 81 -5.79 -4.90 -6.08
CA PHE A 81 -5.18 -6.07 -6.70
C PHE A 81 -6.21 -7.14 -7.10
N PHE A 82 -7.46 -7.03 -6.62
CA PHE A 82 -8.55 -7.93 -7.00
C PHE A 82 -9.87 -7.15 -7.16
N ALA A 83 -10.44 -7.20 -8.36
CA ALA A 83 -11.73 -6.60 -8.66
C ALA A 83 -12.83 -7.67 -8.63
N ALA A 84 -13.68 -7.63 -7.60
CA ALA A 84 -15.10 -7.92 -7.72
C ALA A 84 -15.88 -7.38 -6.51
N GLY A 85 -16.74 -6.38 -6.74
CA GLY A 85 -17.96 -6.18 -5.96
C GLY A 85 -17.93 -5.27 -4.72
N ARG A 86 -18.04 -3.95 -4.96
CA ARG A 86 -18.67 -2.88 -4.14
C ARG A 86 -18.04 -2.34 -2.83
N VAL A 87 -17.96 -1.01 -2.90
CA VAL A 87 -18.30 0.09 -1.95
C VAL A 87 -17.77 0.02 -0.52
N TRP A 88 -16.84 0.93 -0.24
CA TRP A 88 -16.48 1.38 1.11
C TRP A 88 -17.41 2.53 1.51
N PRO A 89 -17.87 2.63 2.78
CA PRO A 89 -18.71 3.74 3.24
C PRO A 89 -18.04 5.11 3.09
#